data_AF-A0A379IKW6-F1
#
_entry.id   AF-A0A379IKW6-F1
#
_cell.length_a   1.000
_cell.length_b   1.000
_cell.length_c   1.000
_cell.angle_alpha   90.00
_cell.angle_beta   90.00
_cell.angle_gamma   90.00
#
_symmetry.space_group_name_H-M   'P 1'
#
loop_
_entity.id
_entity.type
_entity.pdbx_description
1 polymer ?
#
loop_
_entity_poly.entity_id
_entity_poly.type
_entity_poly.pdbx_seq_one_letter_code
_entity_poly.pdbx_strand_id
1 'polypeptide(L)'
;MSRFNIGSGLFAMLLTLVSAHSNATSFDCTKAASFAEKSICTDSALSRLDEQMNSEYVRALDAAPNKAQVRQDQRDWLRLRDNCKTASCLTASMTDRLSVLLRTKVDHPSKAPTSVAATRVDQSETNVISKAATSPMVPAAVKPAATRSAADDHQAILNLKIGLFVMAMLLLVCIYLHRRGTITIYQDYTDAFWTTLTPILGIGAYFVASAWLEVPRNYSIIAACVLGGLMSLQVLIQTYRSNSIWFFLLSLFAKVILLTFYFLMMALLLCGGARTKSEARRRRGWAVLATTVFVFLSGWMCRNRQFSSIDDYISGRA
;
A
#
# COMPACT_ATOMS: atom_id res chain seq x y z
N MET A 1 -26.81 -59.17 6.80
CA MET A 1 -25.47 -58.58 6.63
C MET A 1 -25.04 -58.79 5.19
N SER A 2 -24.44 -57.79 4.54
CA SER A 2 -23.68 -57.96 3.29
C SER A 2 -22.65 -56.84 3.20
N ARG A 3 -21.50 -57.09 2.58
CA ARG A 3 -20.44 -56.08 2.36
C ARG A 3 -20.40 -55.74 0.87
N PHE A 4 -20.47 -54.45 0.55
CA PHE A 4 -20.06 -53.98 -0.78
C PHE A 4 -18.78 -53.16 -0.67
N ASN A 5 -17.78 -53.59 -1.41
CA ASN A 5 -16.48 -52.95 -1.51
C ASN A 5 -16.51 -52.05 -2.75
N ILE A 6 -16.38 -50.73 -2.59
CA ILE A 6 -16.31 -49.79 -3.72
C ILE A 6 -14.88 -49.25 -3.78
N GLY A 7 -14.04 -49.94 -4.54
CA GLY A 7 -12.68 -49.49 -4.86
C GLY A 7 -12.63 -48.66 -6.14
N SER A 8 -11.62 -47.80 -6.23
CA SER A 8 -11.01 -47.37 -7.50
C SER A 8 -11.94 -46.79 -8.59
N GLY A 9 -12.85 -45.90 -8.21
CA GLY A 9 -13.57 -45.04 -9.17
C GLY A 9 -12.64 -43.97 -9.76
N LEU A 10 -12.70 -43.76 -11.08
CA LEU A 10 -11.87 -42.78 -11.78
C LEU A 10 -12.16 -41.34 -11.32
N PHE A 11 -11.13 -40.61 -10.85
CA PHE A 11 -11.17 -39.15 -10.81
C PHE A 11 -9.82 -38.47 -11.09
N ALA A 12 -9.05 -39.02 -12.04
CA ALA A 12 -7.91 -38.32 -12.64
C ALA A 12 -8.37 -37.34 -13.73
N MET A 13 -9.33 -36.46 -13.41
CA MET A 13 -9.81 -35.47 -14.39
C MET A 13 -8.85 -34.29 -14.47
N LEU A 14 -8.09 -34.25 -15.57
CA LEU A 14 -7.01 -33.31 -15.84
C LEU A 14 -7.49 -31.85 -15.80
N LEU A 15 -7.20 -31.14 -14.69
CA LEU A 15 -7.53 -29.72 -14.55
C LEU A 15 -6.46 -28.85 -15.24
N THR A 16 -6.55 -28.72 -16.56
CA THR A 16 -5.71 -27.79 -17.33
C THR A 16 -6.08 -26.34 -17.02
N LEU A 17 -5.38 -25.74 -16.04
CA LEU A 17 -5.36 -24.28 -15.90
C LEU A 17 -4.64 -23.67 -17.10
N VAL A 18 -5.39 -23.35 -18.16
CA VAL A 18 -4.96 -22.35 -19.14
C VAL A 18 -5.03 -21.00 -18.44
N SER A 19 -3.92 -20.61 -17.80
CA SER A 19 -3.74 -19.28 -17.25
C SER A 19 -3.73 -18.26 -18.38
N ALA A 20 -4.90 -17.76 -18.75
CA ALA A 20 -5.05 -16.64 -19.65
C ALA A 20 -4.43 -15.39 -18.98
N HIS A 21 -3.18 -15.08 -19.34
CA HIS A 21 -2.47 -13.93 -18.83
C HIS A 21 -3.10 -12.67 -19.41
N SER A 22 -4.04 -12.08 -18.67
CA SER A 22 -4.67 -10.80 -19.01
C SER A 22 -3.68 -9.66 -18.77
N ASN A 23 -2.75 -9.49 -19.69
CA ASN A 23 -1.89 -8.31 -19.79
C ASN A 23 -2.78 -7.05 -19.88
N ALA A 24 -2.56 -6.10 -18.98
CA ALA A 24 -3.26 -4.81 -19.02
C ALA A 24 -2.63 -3.93 -20.10
N THR A 25 -3.45 -3.48 -21.05
CA THR A 25 -3.05 -2.61 -22.17
C THR A 25 -4.01 -1.42 -22.25
N SER A 26 -3.70 -0.39 -23.03
CA SER A 26 -4.57 0.79 -23.16
C SER A 26 -5.86 0.56 -23.96
N PHE A 27 -6.07 -0.66 -24.48
CA PHE A 27 -7.18 -1.03 -25.35
C PHE A 27 -7.72 -2.43 -25.02
N ASP A 28 -8.80 -2.82 -25.68
CA ASP A 28 -9.41 -4.14 -25.49
C ASP A 28 -8.71 -5.20 -26.35
N CYS A 29 -7.91 -6.05 -25.72
CA CYS A 29 -7.19 -7.14 -26.40
C CYS A 29 -8.09 -8.15 -27.14
N THR A 30 -9.39 -8.25 -26.83
CA THR A 30 -10.33 -9.07 -27.62
C THR A 30 -10.62 -8.47 -29.00
N LYS A 31 -10.29 -7.19 -29.20
CA LYS A 31 -10.48 -6.44 -30.45
C LYS A 31 -9.17 -6.22 -31.23
N ALA A 32 -8.03 -6.75 -30.75
CA ALA A 32 -6.72 -6.59 -31.37
C ALA A 32 -6.71 -7.15 -32.81
N ALA A 33 -6.52 -6.28 -33.79
CA ALA A 33 -6.55 -6.62 -35.22
C ALA A 33 -5.13 -6.59 -35.83
N SER A 34 -4.35 -5.55 -35.53
CA SER A 34 -3.02 -5.34 -36.10
C SER A 34 -1.97 -6.30 -35.53
N PHE A 35 -0.83 -6.44 -36.21
CA PHE A 35 0.34 -7.14 -35.64
C PHE A 35 0.78 -6.48 -34.33
N ALA A 36 0.83 -5.15 -34.30
CA ALA A 36 1.27 -4.40 -33.15
C ALA A 36 0.35 -4.60 -31.94
N GLU A 37 -0.97 -4.52 -32.14
CA GLU A 37 -1.96 -4.74 -31.09
C GLU A 37 -1.86 -6.15 -30.51
N LYS A 38 -1.74 -7.17 -31.37
CA LYS A 38 -1.58 -8.57 -30.95
C LYS A 38 -0.29 -8.77 -30.17
N SER A 39 0.83 -8.22 -30.65
CA SER A 39 2.12 -8.28 -29.95
C SER A 39 2.06 -7.58 -28.59
N ILE A 40 1.46 -6.38 -28.50
CA ILE A 40 1.26 -5.66 -27.23
C ILE A 40 0.43 -6.48 -26.23
N CYS A 41 -0.60 -7.18 -26.69
CA CYS A 41 -1.42 -8.05 -25.84
C CYS A 41 -0.71 -9.34 -25.40
N THR A 42 0.20 -9.91 -26.20
CA THR A 42 0.92 -11.15 -25.86
C THR A 42 2.22 -10.93 -25.09
N ASP A 43 2.90 -9.80 -25.30
CA ASP A 43 4.23 -9.51 -24.76
C ASP A 43 4.15 -8.53 -23.58
N SER A 44 4.56 -8.98 -22.39
CA SER A 44 4.44 -8.17 -21.16
C SER A 44 5.39 -6.96 -21.09
N ALA A 45 6.40 -6.86 -21.95
CA ALA A 45 7.24 -5.66 -22.04
C ALA A 45 6.59 -4.61 -22.96
N LEU A 46 6.03 -5.04 -24.10
CA LEU A 46 5.23 -4.18 -24.98
C LEU A 46 3.95 -3.68 -24.30
N SER A 47 3.28 -4.52 -23.50
CA SER A 47 2.11 -4.15 -22.68
C SER A 47 2.41 -2.99 -21.74
N ARG A 48 3.51 -3.05 -20.98
CA ARG A 48 3.93 -1.98 -20.06
C ARG A 48 4.33 -0.70 -20.80
N LEU A 49 4.95 -0.83 -21.96
CA LEU A 49 5.33 0.32 -22.79
C LEU A 49 4.07 1.03 -23.35
N ASP A 50 3.01 0.28 -23.66
CA ASP A 50 1.70 0.81 -24.06
C ASP A 50 1.00 1.52 -22.89
N GLU A 51 0.95 0.91 -21.69
CA GLU A 51 0.42 1.54 -20.46
C GLU A 51 1.17 2.84 -20.12
N GLN A 52 2.51 2.80 -20.13
CA GLN A 52 3.34 3.97 -19.80
C GLN A 52 3.10 5.12 -20.79
N MET A 53 3.15 4.83 -22.10
CA MET A 53 2.89 5.79 -23.16
C MET A 53 1.47 6.36 -23.07
N ASN A 54 0.45 5.54 -22.80
CA ASN A 54 -0.90 6.01 -22.58
C ASN A 54 -0.99 6.95 -21.37
N SER A 55 -0.26 6.66 -20.28
CA SER A 55 -0.23 7.52 -19.09
C SER A 55 0.41 8.90 -19.37
N GLU A 56 1.44 8.97 -20.21
CA GLU A 56 2.03 10.25 -20.63
C GLU A 56 1.16 10.97 -21.68
N TYR A 57 0.46 10.23 -22.55
CA TYR A 57 -0.52 10.78 -23.49
C TYR A 57 -1.70 11.45 -22.78
N VAL A 58 -2.23 10.84 -21.71
CA VAL A 58 -3.26 11.48 -20.87
C VAL A 58 -2.74 12.77 -20.22
N ARG A 59 -1.50 12.77 -19.70
CA ARG A 59 -0.88 13.99 -19.14
C ARG A 59 -0.66 15.07 -20.21
N ALA A 60 -0.22 14.71 -21.40
CA ALA A 60 -0.08 15.62 -22.53
C ALA A 60 -1.43 16.19 -22.97
N LEU A 61 -2.49 15.37 -23.01
CA LEU A 61 -3.87 15.82 -23.22
C LEU A 61 -4.35 16.79 -22.15
N ASP A 62 -3.89 16.66 -20.90
CA ASP A 62 -4.32 17.55 -19.82
C ASP A 62 -3.53 18.85 -19.72
N ALA A 63 -2.25 18.84 -20.07
CA ALA A 63 -1.43 20.04 -20.15
C ALA A 63 -1.64 20.86 -21.44
N ALA A 64 -2.00 20.23 -22.56
CA ALA A 64 -2.01 20.91 -23.85
C ALA A 64 -3.16 21.93 -24.01
N PRO A 65 -2.87 23.16 -24.50
CA PRO A 65 -3.91 24.15 -24.82
C PRO A 65 -4.76 23.71 -26.02
N ASN A 66 -4.16 23.01 -27.00
CA ASN A 66 -4.87 22.42 -28.14
C ASN A 66 -5.02 20.89 -27.98
N LYS A 67 -5.99 20.47 -27.17
CA LYS A 67 -6.30 19.04 -26.97
C LYS A 67 -6.75 18.32 -28.25
N ALA A 68 -7.22 19.04 -29.28
CA ALA A 68 -7.64 18.42 -30.54
C ALA A 68 -6.43 17.97 -31.38
N GLN A 69 -5.37 18.77 -31.41
CA GLN A 69 -4.11 18.44 -32.08
C GLN A 69 -3.43 17.22 -31.44
N VAL A 70 -3.26 17.20 -30.11
CA VAL A 70 -2.63 16.06 -29.41
C VAL A 70 -3.38 14.73 -29.65
N ARG A 71 -4.72 14.78 -29.76
CA ARG A 71 -5.55 13.61 -30.17
C ARG A 71 -5.33 13.19 -31.62
N GLN A 72 -5.06 14.15 -32.51
CA GLN A 72 -4.77 13.87 -33.91
C GLN A 72 -3.38 13.24 -34.06
N ASP A 73 -2.35 13.86 -33.46
CA ASP A 73 -0.97 13.37 -33.47
C ASP A 73 -0.88 11.92 -32.94
N GLN A 74 -1.66 11.58 -31.90
CA GLN A 74 -1.71 10.22 -31.37
C GLN A 74 -2.40 9.23 -32.32
N ARG A 75 -3.49 9.63 -33.00
CA ARG A 75 -4.15 8.79 -34.02
C ARG A 75 -3.24 8.54 -35.22
N ASP A 76 -2.52 9.56 -35.67
CA ASP A 76 -1.64 9.45 -36.82
C ASP A 76 -0.39 8.62 -36.49
N TRP A 77 0.14 8.74 -35.27
CA TRP A 77 1.17 7.81 -34.77
C TRP A 77 0.65 6.36 -34.64
N LEU A 78 -0.58 6.12 -34.18
CA LEU A 78 -1.13 4.76 -34.10
C LEU A 78 -1.14 4.06 -35.47
N ARG A 79 -1.51 4.77 -36.54
CA ARG A 79 -1.41 4.24 -37.92
C ARG A 79 0.03 3.89 -38.32
N LEU A 80 1.03 4.66 -37.86
CA LEU A 80 2.43 4.36 -38.08
C LEU A 80 2.89 3.12 -37.29
N ARG A 81 2.49 3.00 -36.02
CA ARG A 81 2.74 1.82 -35.16
C ARG A 81 2.25 0.53 -35.82
N ASP A 82 1.02 0.53 -36.34
CA ASP A 82 0.38 -0.66 -36.92
C ASP A 82 1.01 -1.14 -38.24
N ASN A 83 1.84 -0.31 -38.87
CA ASN A 83 2.67 -0.72 -40.01
C ASN A 83 3.82 -1.65 -39.61
N CYS A 84 4.28 -1.66 -38.35
CA CYS A 84 5.34 -2.56 -37.90
C CYS A 84 4.97 -4.05 -38.10
N LYS A 85 6.00 -4.86 -38.37
CA LYS A 85 5.92 -6.32 -38.60
C LYS A 85 6.93 -7.13 -37.76
N THR A 86 7.68 -6.45 -36.89
CA THR A 86 8.64 -7.04 -35.95
C THR A 86 8.49 -6.39 -34.58
N ALA A 87 8.86 -7.11 -33.52
CA ALA A 87 8.91 -6.54 -32.17
C ALA A 87 9.92 -5.38 -32.07
N SER A 88 11.06 -5.45 -32.76
CA SER A 88 12.06 -4.38 -32.78
C SER A 88 11.54 -3.06 -33.36
N CYS A 89 10.80 -3.11 -34.47
CA CYS A 89 10.14 -1.95 -35.06
C CYS A 89 9.13 -1.34 -34.07
N LEU A 90 8.35 -2.18 -33.42
CA LEU A 90 7.28 -1.79 -32.51
C LEU A 90 7.82 -1.13 -31.24
N THR A 91 8.81 -1.76 -30.58
CA THR A 91 9.50 -1.19 -29.41
C THR A 91 10.13 0.16 -29.74
N ALA A 92 10.79 0.30 -30.90
CA ALA A 92 11.35 1.58 -31.33
C ALA A 92 10.26 2.65 -31.52
N SER A 93 9.22 2.35 -32.31
CA SER A 93 8.12 3.28 -32.60
C SER A 93 7.37 3.77 -31.35
N MET A 94 7.19 2.90 -30.36
CA MET A 94 6.57 3.23 -29.07
C MET A 94 7.52 4.01 -28.15
N THR A 95 8.82 3.67 -28.12
CA THR A 95 9.83 4.40 -27.33
C THR A 95 10.04 5.81 -27.86
N ASP A 96 10.09 5.99 -29.18
CA ASP A 96 10.18 7.30 -29.82
C ASP A 96 8.95 8.16 -29.47
N ARG A 97 7.74 7.59 -29.55
CA ARG A 97 6.50 8.31 -29.18
C ARG A 97 6.47 8.69 -27.71
N LEU A 98 6.88 7.79 -26.82
CA LEU A 98 7.03 8.08 -25.39
C LEU A 98 8.00 9.24 -25.17
N SER A 99 9.13 9.29 -25.90
CA SER A 99 10.09 10.41 -25.82
C SER A 99 9.49 11.75 -26.26
N VAL A 100 8.65 11.76 -27.30
CA VAL A 100 7.94 12.96 -27.77
C VAL A 100 6.93 13.44 -26.72
N LEU A 101 6.12 12.53 -26.18
CA LEU A 101 5.15 12.87 -25.13
C LEU A 101 5.84 13.45 -23.88
N LEU A 102 6.94 12.84 -23.43
CA LEU A 102 7.75 13.33 -22.31
C LEU A 102 8.38 14.72 -22.58
N ARG A 103 8.76 15.03 -23.82
CA ARG A 103 9.31 16.36 -24.19
C ARG A 103 8.28 17.48 -24.09
N THR A 104 7.01 17.24 -24.38
CA THR A 104 5.94 18.28 -24.27
C THR A 104 5.76 18.84 -22.85
N LYS A 105 6.35 18.19 -21.84
CA LYS A 105 6.40 18.65 -20.44
C LYS A 105 7.43 19.75 -20.17
N VAL A 106 8.38 19.99 -21.08
CA VAL A 106 9.55 20.86 -20.85
C VAL A 106 9.24 22.34 -21.13
N ASP A 107 8.33 22.63 -22.05
CA ASP A 107 8.10 24.00 -22.59
C ASP A 107 7.25 24.92 -21.68
N HIS A 108 7.36 24.79 -20.36
CA HIS A 108 6.72 25.68 -19.37
C HIS A 108 7.71 26.12 -18.28
N PRO A 109 8.31 27.33 -18.39
CA PRO A 109 9.33 27.81 -17.45
C PRO A 109 8.71 28.38 -16.15
N SER A 110 8.40 27.50 -15.19
CA SER A 110 8.02 27.91 -13.85
C SER A 110 9.25 28.37 -13.04
N LYS A 111 9.28 29.65 -12.64
CA LYS A 111 10.39 30.26 -11.90
C LYS A 111 10.45 29.77 -10.45
N ALA A 112 11.66 29.52 -9.93
CA ALA A 112 11.97 29.48 -8.50
C ALA A 112 12.48 30.85 -8.02
N PRO A 113 12.28 31.19 -6.74
CA PRO A 113 13.42 31.33 -5.80
C PRO A 113 13.07 30.87 -4.36
N THR A 114 13.93 30.93 -3.33
CA THR A 114 15.39 30.68 -3.15
C THR A 114 15.65 30.61 -1.62
N SER A 115 16.62 29.80 -1.21
CA SER A 115 17.16 29.59 0.16
C SER A 115 17.30 30.81 1.11
N VAL A 116 16.96 30.61 2.39
CA VAL A 116 17.71 31.02 3.60
C VAL A 116 17.53 29.88 4.64
N ALA A 117 18.53 29.03 4.91
CA ALA A 117 19.70 29.17 5.81
C ALA A 117 19.40 28.95 7.32
N ALA A 118 20.41 28.54 8.10
CA ALA A 118 20.24 27.87 9.40
C ALA A 118 20.99 28.54 10.56
N THR A 119 20.66 28.15 11.80
CA THR A 119 21.49 28.35 13.00
C THR A 119 21.29 27.16 13.96
N ARG A 120 22.35 26.78 14.68
CA ARG A 120 22.37 25.76 15.73
C ARG A 120 23.47 26.12 16.73
N VAL A 121 23.34 25.63 17.96
CA VAL A 121 24.35 25.61 19.05
C VAL A 121 24.49 26.93 19.80
N ASP A 122 24.27 26.85 21.11
CA ASP A 122 25.32 27.23 22.05
C ASP A 122 25.38 26.20 23.20
N GLN A 123 26.54 26.05 23.84
CA GLN A 123 26.79 25.21 25.01
C GLN A 123 27.70 25.97 25.98
N SER A 124 27.38 25.95 27.27
CA SER A 124 28.31 26.40 28.31
C SER A 124 28.30 25.46 29.51
N GLU A 125 29.43 24.78 29.70
CA GLU A 125 29.92 24.37 31.02
C GLU A 125 30.36 25.66 31.79
N THR A 126 30.75 25.74 33.06
CA THR A 126 31.37 24.83 34.06
C THR A 126 31.12 25.49 35.45
N ASN A 127 31.59 25.15 36.67
CA ASN A 127 32.45 24.13 37.29
C ASN A 127 32.14 24.11 38.83
N VAL A 128 33.04 23.55 39.64
CA VAL A 128 33.29 23.80 41.10
C VAL A 128 32.43 23.05 42.13
N ILE A 129 32.82 21.79 42.31
CA ILE A 129 33.02 21.07 43.59
C ILE A 129 32.89 21.91 44.89
N SER A 130 32.10 21.43 45.87
CA SER A 130 32.54 21.45 47.29
C SER A 130 31.79 20.52 48.25
N LYS A 131 32.60 19.73 48.97
CA LYS A 131 32.45 19.31 50.39
C LYS A 131 31.29 18.40 50.80
N ALA A 132 31.65 17.18 51.22
CA ALA A 132 30.78 16.29 51.99
C ALA A 132 30.76 16.66 53.50
N ALA A 133 29.64 16.40 54.16
CA ALA A 133 29.50 16.39 55.62
C ALA A 133 28.50 15.31 56.05
N THR A 134 28.73 14.72 57.22
CA THR A 134 28.10 13.48 57.72
C THR A 134 26.65 13.66 58.21
N SER A 135 25.82 12.62 57.99
CA SER A 135 24.71 12.08 58.82
C SER A 135 23.95 12.98 59.82
N PRO A 136 22.61 12.84 59.94
CA PRO A 136 22.03 11.54 60.32
C PRO A 136 20.79 11.06 59.55
N MET A 137 20.46 9.80 59.80
CA MET A 137 19.35 9.04 59.21
C MET A 137 17.97 9.60 59.58
N VAL A 138 17.25 10.11 58.58
CA VAL A 138 15.80 10.35 58.63
C VAL A 138 15.12 9.22 57.84
N PRO A 139 14.07 8.55 58.37
CA PRO A 139 13.38 7.50 57.64
C PRO A 139 12.77 8.05 56.35
N ALA A 140 12.91 7.31 55.25
CA ALA A 140 12.42 7.74 53.94
C ALA A 140 10.89 7.92 53.97
N ALA A 141 10.43 9.18 53.92
CA ALA A 141 9.03 9.49 53.75
C ALA A 141 8.54 8.90 52.42
N VAL A 142 7.73 7.85 52.48
CA VAL A 142 7.15 7.21 51.30
C VAL A 142 6.28 8.25 50.60
N LYS A 143 6.80 8.79 49.49
CA LYS A 143 6.08 9.73 48.63
C LYS A 143 4.78 9.04 48.20
N PRO A 144 3.59 9.50 48.63
CA PRO A 144 2.36 8.80 48.33
C PRO A 144 2.17 8.71 46.83
N ALA A 145 1.79 7.53 46.34
CA ALA A 145 1.53 7.32 44.92
C ALA A 145 0.46 8.32 44.47
N ALA A 146 0.79 9.16 43.49
CA ALA A 146 -0.06 10.28 43.09
C ALA A 146 -1.41 9.76 42.58
N THR A 147 -2.46 9.95 43.38
CA THR A 147 -3.84 9.66 43.01
C THR A 147 -4.22 10.54 41.83
N ARG A 148 -4.51 9.93 40.67
CA ARG A 148 -5.01 10.67 39.51
C ARG A 148 -6.27 11.43 39.90
N SER A 149 -6.30 12.73 39.65
CA SER A 149 -7.49 13.52 39.87
C SER A 149 -8.46 13.35 38.69
N ALA A 150 -9.74 13.61 38.93
CA ALA A 150 -10.74 13.64 37.86
C ALA A 150 -10.43 14.71 36.79
N ALA A 151 -9.62 15.73 37.11
CA ALA A 151 -9.14 16.70 36.15
C ALA A 151 -8.04 16.13 35.23
N ASP A 152 -7.12 15.32 35.76
CA ASP A 152 -6.08 14.64 34.97
C ASP A 152 -6.71 13.65 33.98
N ASP A 153 -7.69 12.87 34.44
CA ASP A 153 -8.41 11.92 33.58
C ASP A 153 -9.26 12.66 32.53
N HIS A 154 -9.88 13.80 32.87
CA HIS A 154 -10.59 14.63 31.89
C HIS A 154 -9.64 15.21 30.83
N GLN A 155 -8.47 15.71 31.24
CA GLN A 155 -7.45 16.22 30.32
C GLN A 155 -6.89 15.12 29.41
N ALA A 156 -6.67 13.91 29.95
CA ALA A 156 -6.26 12.76 29.15
C ALA A 156 -7.32 12.37 28.10
N ILE A 157 -8.61 12.38 28.46
CA ILE A 157 -9.73 12.16 27.54
C ILE A 157 -9.81 13.27 26.48
N LEU A 158 -9.58 14.53 26.85
CA LEU A 158 -9.55 15.67 25.92
C LEU A 158 -8.40 15.52 24.91
N ASN A 159 -7.19 15.23 25.39
CA ASN A 159 -5.99 15.00 24.57
C ASN A 159 -6.21 13.85 23.57
N LEU A 160 -6.82 12.74 24.02
CA LEU A 160 -7.17 11.61 23.15
C LEU A 160 -8.19 12.00 22.06
N LYS A 161 -9.23 12.77 22.40
CA LYS A 161 -10.22 13.27 21.43
C LYS A 161 -9.59 14.19 20.39
N ILE A 162 -8.71 15.10 20.80
CA ILE A 162 -7.96 15.99 19.91
C ILE A 162 -7.07 15.14 18.98
N GLY A 163 -6.33 14.17 19.52
CA GLY A 163 -5.51 13.24 18.74
C GLY A 163 -6.32 12.51 17.67
N LEU A 164 -7.46 11.90 18.03
CA LEU A 164 -8.35 11.22 17.10
C LEU A 164 -8.92 12.14 16.01
N PHE A 165 -9.27 13.39 16.36
CA PHE A 165 -9.74 14.39 15.39
C PHE A 165 -8.63 14.76 14.39
N VAL A 166 -7.41 15.01 14.87
CA VAL A 166 -6.24 15.31 14.02
C VAL A 166 -5.88 14.13 13.12
N MET A 167 -5.91 12.89 13.64
CA MET A 167 -5.71 11.66 12.86
C MET A 167 -6.72 11.56 11.71
N ALA A 168 -8.00 11.78 11.99
CA ALA A 168 -9.07 11.74 11.00
C ALA A 168 -8.95 12.87 9.96
N MET A 169 -8.63 14.09 10.38
CA MET A 169 -8.42 15.22 9.46
C MET A 169 -7.22 14.98 8.53
N LEU A 170 -6.09 14.48 9.04
CA LEU A 170 -4.94 14.20 8.18
C LEU A 170 -5.24 13.05 7.19
N LEU A 171 -5.97 12.01 7.61
CA LEU A 171 -6.42 10.93 6.72
C LEU A 171 -7.36 11.44 5.61
N LEU A 172 -8.27 12.38 5.92
CA LEU A 172 -9.10 13.05 4.91
C LEU A 172 -8.25 13.88 3.93
N VAL A 173 -7.21 14.58 4.41
CA VAL A 173 -6.23 15.26 3.55
C VAL A 173 -5.49 14.26 2.64
N CYS A 174 -5.06 13.10 3.16
CA CYS A 174 -4.46 12.05 2.35
C CYS A 174 -5.40 11.57 1.24
N ILE A 175 -6.68 11.32 1.54
CA ILE A 175 -7.68 10.89 0.54
C ILE A 175 -7.94 11.99 -0.50
N TYR A 176 -7.98 13.26 -0.10
CA TYR A 176 -8.14 14.40 -1.03
C TYR A 176 -6.94 14.53 -1.97
N LEU A 177 -5.72 14.49 -1.44
CA LEU A 177 -4.48 14.50 -2.22
C LEU A 177 -4.38 13.28 -3.15
N HIS A 178 -4.84 12.12 -2.70
CA HIS A 178 -4.89 10.91 -3.52
C HIS A 178 -5.85 11.05 -4.70
N ARG A 179 -7.07 11.59 -4.49
CA ARG A 179 -8.01 11.93 -5.57
C ARG A 179 -7.48 13.00 -6.53
N ARG A 180 -6.62 13.90 -6.06
CA ARG A 180 -5.90 14.89 -6.89
C ARG A 180 -4.71 14.28 -7.65
N GLY A 181 -4.40 12.99 -7.46
CA GLY A 181 -3.28 12.30 -8.09
C GLY A 181 -1.92 12.53 -7.40
N THR A 182 -1.80 13.51 -6.49
CA THR A 182 -0.50 14.00 -5.98
C THR A 182 0.21 13.04 -5.03
N ILE A 183 -0.54 12.18 -4.32
CA ILE A 183 0.01 11.08 -3.52
C ILE A 183 -0.64 9.76 -3.92
N THR A 184 0.08 8.65 -3.79
CA THR A 184 -0.44 7.30 -4.02
C THR A 184 -0.58 6.60 -2.68
N ILE A 185 -1.81 6.27 -2.26
CA ILE A 185 -2.05 5.43 -1.08
C ILE A 185 -1.84 3.98 -1.50
N TYR A 186 -2.73 3.41 -2.31
CA TYR A 186 -2.50 2.11 -2.95
C TYR A 186 -2.31 2.30 -4.46
N GLN A 187 -1.30 1.65 -5.04
CA GLN A 187 -1.13 1.60 -6.49
C GLN A 187 -2.25 0.75 -7.11
N ASP A 188 -2.30 -0.52 -6.73
CA ASP A 188 -3.18 -1.53 -7.30
C ASP A 188 -3.84 -2.38 -6.21
N TYR A 189 -4.60 -3.41 -6.59
CA TYR A 189 -5.21 -4.31 -5.61
C TYR A 189 -4.17 -5.20 -4.89
N THR A 190 -3.04 -5.54 -5.53
CA THR A 190 -1.97 -6.32 -4.90
C THR A 190 -1.28 -5.53 -3.78
N ASP A 191 -1.00 -4.23 -3.93
CA ASP A 191 -0.46 -3.38 -2.86
C ASP A 191 -1.40 -3.29 -1.64
N ALA A 192 -2.70 -3.10 -1.88
CA ALA A 192 -3.71 -3.06 -0.83
C ALA A 192 -3.84 -4.41 -0.10
N PHE A 193 -3.85 -5.51 -0.86
CA PHE A 193 -3.88 -6.86 -0.32
C PHE A 193 -2.63 -7.19 0.51
N TRP A 194 -1.43 -6.91 -0.03
CA TRP A 194 -0.14 -7.19 0.62
C TRP A 194 0.03 -6.38 1.91
N THR A 195 -0.34 -5.09 1.88
CA THR A 195 -0.38 -4.22 3.08
C THR A 195 -1.30 -4.81 4.16
N THR A 196 -2.47 -5.32 3.77
CA THR A 196 -3.46 -5.93 4.69
C THR A 196 -2.98 -7.28 5.24
N LEU A 197 -2.35 -8.08 4.39
CA LEU A 197 -1.93 -9.46 4.68
C LEU A 197 -0.66 -9.53 5.54
N THR A 198 0.25 -8.54 5.42
CA THR A 198 1.54 -8.47 6.12
C THR A 198 1.47 -8.80 7.63
N PRO A 199 0.66 -8.12 8.47
CA PRO A 199 0.55 -8.44 9.89
C PRO A 199 -0.14 -9.78 10.16
N ILE A 200 -1.06 -10.22 9.29
CA ILE A 200 -1.76 -11.50 9.41
C ILE A 200 -0.78 -12.66 9.19
N LEU A 201 0.12 -12.57 8.20
CA LEU A 201 1.16 -13.57 7.98
C LEU A 201 2.23 -13.55 9.07
N GLY A 202 2.65 -12.38 9.57
CA GLY A 202 3.60 -12.30 10.68
C GLY A 202 3.07 -12.99 11.95
N ILE A 203 1.85 -12.64 12.38
CA ILE A 203 1.19 -13.25 13.54
C ILE A 203 0.86 -14.73 13.28
N GLY A 204 0.36 -15.05 12.07
CA GLY A 204 0.03 -16.41 11.67
C GLY A 204 1.23 -17.36 11.67
N ALA A 205 2.39 -16.90 11.17
CA ALA A 205 3.63 -17.67 11.17
C ALA A 205 4.13 -17.98 12.59
N TYR A 206 3.98 -17.05 13.56
CA TYR A 206 4.27 -17.33 14.96
C TYR A 206 3.38 -18.47 15.49
N PHE A 207 2.06 -18.42 15.26
CA PHE A 207 1.14 -19.47 15.72
C PHE A 207 1.40 -20.81 15.02
N VAL A 208 1.60 -20.84 13.70
CA VAL A 208 1.92 -22.06 12.94
C VAL A 208 3.23 -22.69 13.43
N ALA A 209 4.30 -21.89 13.59
CA ALA A 209 5.56 -22.39 14.12
C ALA A 209 5.40 -22.93 15.55
N SER A 210 4.79 -22.16 16.45
CA SER A 210 4.73 -22.48 17.89
C SER A 210 3.72 -23.56 18.29
N ALA A 211 2.63 -23.74 17.53
CA ALA A 211 1.48 -24.56 17.93
C ALA A 211 1.02 -25.59 16.87
N TRP A 212 1.63 -25.60 15.68
CA TRP A 212 1.41 -26.64 14.67
C TRP A 212 2.69 -27.40 14.30
N LEU A 213 3.85 -26.74 14.38
CA LEU A 213 5.19 -27.34 14.21
C LEU A 213 5.94 -27.50 15.55
N GLU A 214 5.34 -27.10 16.67
CA GLU A 214 5.89 -27.15 18.04
C GLU A 214 7.30 -26.52 18.20
N VAL A 215 7.66 -25.59 17.31
CA VAL A 215 8.97 -24.95 17.24
C VAL A 215 9.21 -24.07 18.49
N PRO A 216 10.37 -24.19 19.17
CA PRO A 216 10.66 -23.44 20.38
C PRO A 216 10.46 -21.93 20.21
N ARG A 217 9.83 -21.30 21.22
CA ARG A 217 9.29 -19.93 21.16
C ARG A 217 10.24 -18.91 20.53
N ASN A 218 11.54 -18.98 20.84
CA ASN A 218 12.54 -18.03 20.34
C ASN A 218 12.65 -18.10 18.79
N TYR A 219 12.72 -19.30 18.21
CA TYR A 219 12.77 -19.48 16.76
C TYR A 219 11.43 -19.11 16.11
N SER A 220 10.30 -19.42 16.76
CA SER A 220 8.97 -19.03 16.30
C SER A 220 8.78 -17.50 16.25
N ILE A 221 9.37 -16.76 17.20
CA ILE A 221 9.42 -15.29 17.17
C ILE A 221 10.33 -14.81 16.02
N ILE A 222 11.53 -15.38 15.88
CA ILE A 222 12.47 -14.99 14.81
C ILE A 222 11.84 -15.20 13.42
N ALA A 223 11.21 -16.35 13.17
CA ALA A 223 10.55 -16.64 11.90
C ALA A 223 9.41 -15.64 11.59
N ALA A 224 8.58 -15.33 12.59
CA ALA A 224 7.50 -14.34 12.47
C ALA A 224 8.02 -12.92 12.19
N CYS A 225 9.07 -12.50 12.90
CA CYS A 225 9.71 -11.20 12.71
C CYS A 225 10.42 -11.08 11.35
N VAL A 226 11.09 -12.14 10.88
CA VAL A 226 11.72 -12.17 9.56
C VAL A 226 10.67 -12.11 8.45
N LEU A 227 9.62 -12.93 8.51
CA LEU A 227 8.54 -12.90 7.50
C LEU A 227 7.81 -11.55 7.50
N GLY A 228 7.33 -11.11 8.66
CA GLY A 228 6.62 -9.83 8.79
C GLY A 228 7.50 -8.63 8.41
N GLY A 229 8.80 -8.66 8.74
CA GLY A 229 9.78 -7.65 8.37
C GLY A 229 10.04 -7.58 6.87
N LEU A 230 10.23 -8.72 6.20
CA LEU A 230 10.40 -8.79 4.75
C LEU A 230 9.15 -8.32 4.00
N MET A 231 7.95 -8.72 4.44
CA MET A 231 6.69 -8.24 3.86
C MET A 231 6.52 -6.73 4.06
N SER A 232 6.80 -6.22 5.26
CA SER A 232 6.75 -4.77 5.57
C SER A 232 7.77 -3.96 4.75
N LEU A 233 8.96 -4.51 4.53
CA LEU A 233 10.00 -3.88 3.72
C LEU A 233 9.54 -3.70 2.26
N GLN A 234 8.83 -4.68 1.69
CA GLN A 234 8.25 -4.53 0.34
C GLN A 234 7.19 -3.42 0.30
N VAL A 235 6.30 -3.36 1.30
CA VAL A 235 5.32 -2.26 1.40
C VAL A 235 6.01 -0.90 1.51
N LEU A 236 7.11 -0.79 2.27
CA LEU A 236 7.90 0.44 2.39
C LEU A 236 8.57 0.82 1.05
N ILE A 237 9.23 -0.12 0.39
CA ILE A 237 9.87 0.10 -0.92
C ILE A 237 8.84 0.55 -1.96
N GLN A 238 7.69 -0.12 -2.04
CA GLN A 238 6.64 0.22 -3.00
C GLN A 238 5.95 1.56 -2.67
N THR A 239 5.73 1.87 -1.39
CA THR A 239 5.19 3.18 -0.97
C THR A 239 6.19 4.30 -1.27
N TYR A 240 7.50 4.03 -1.21
CA TYR A 240 8.56 4.97 -1.60
C TYR A 240 8.68 5.15 -3.12
N ARG A 241 8.62 4.08 -3.92
CA ARG A 241 8.64 4.17 -5.39
C ARG A 241 7.42 4.90 -5.97
N SER A 242 6.26 4.75 -5.34
CA SER A 242 4.98 5.31 -5.81
C SER A 242 4.70 6.76 -5.37
N ASN A 243 5.61 7.40 -4.63
CA ASN A 243 5.46 8.75 -4.08
C ASN A 243 6.75 9.56 -4.17
N SER A 244 6.65 10.89 -4.16
CA SER A 244 7.82 11.72 -3.83
C SER A 244 8.22 11.54 -2.36
N ILE A 245 9.49 11.74 -2.02
CA ILE A 245 10.01 11.59 -0.65
C ILE A 245 9.23 12.42 0.39
N TRP A 246 8.72 13.59 0.00
CA TRP A 246 7.86 14.44 0.84
C TRP A 246 6.47 13.85 1.13
N PHE A 247 5.96 12.99 0.24
CA PHE A 247 4.64 12.37 0.35
C PHE A 247 4.69 10.91 0.79
N PHE A 248 5.87 10.26 0.73
CA PHE A 248 6.09 8.90 1.23
C PHE A 248 5.57 8.71 2.67
N LEU A 249 5.98 9.57 3.60
CA LEU A 249 5.56 9.49 5.01
C LEU A 249 4.05 9.70 5.16
N LEU A 250 3.45 10.59 4.36
CA LEU A 250 2.03 10.93 4.40
C LEU A 250 1.15 9.79 3.85
N SER A 251 1.61 9.09 2.81
CA SER A 251 0.99 7.87 2.31
C SER A 251 1.14 6.69 3.27
N LEU A 252 2.35 6.47 3.80
CA LEU A 252 2.62 5.42 4.78
C LEU A 252 1.76 5.60 6.05
N PHE A 253 1.64 6.83 6.55
CA PHE A 253 0.75 7.20 7.64
C PHE A 253 -0.72 6.84 7.33
N ALA A 254 -1.20 7.12 6.12
CA ALA A 254 -2.57 6.75 5.70
C ALA A 254 -2.76 5.23 5.69
N LYS A 255 -1.81 4.47 5.10
CA LYS A 255 -1.81 2.99 5.16
C LYS A 255 -1.88 2.49 6.60
N VAL A 256 -1.02 3.00 7.49
CA VAL A 256 -0.97 2.59 8.90
C VAL A 256 -2.27 2.87 9.63
N ILE A 257 -2.87 4.06 9.50
CA ILE A 257 -4.13 4.38 10.22
C ILE A 257 -5.30 3.52 9.72
N LEU A 258 -5.46 3.34 8.41
CA LEU A 258 -6.49 2.47 7.83
C LEU A 258 -6.37 1.04 8.38
N LEU A 259 -5.14 0.53 8.42
CA LEU A 259 -4.80 -0.81 8.91
C LEU A 259 -5.03 -0.95 10.42
N THR A 260 -4.57 0.00 11.23
CA THR A 260 -4.76 0.03 12.69
C THR A 260 -6.24 0.15 13.05
N PHE A 261 -7.01 1.01 12.37
CA PHE A 261 -8.45 1.13 12.59
C PHE A 261 -9.19 -0.18 12.27
N TYR A 262 -8.87 -0.81 11.14
CA TYR A 262 -9.44 -2.11 10.76
C TYR A 262 -9.13 -3.21 11.78
N PHE A 263 -7.87 -3.40 12.17
CA PHE A 263 -7.50 -4.45 13.14
C PHE A 263 -8.01 -4.17 14.55
N LEU A 264 -8.05 -2.92 15.00
CA LEU A 264 -8.63 -2.56 16.30
C LEU A 264 -10.15 -2.84 16.32
N MET A 265 -10.87 -2.45 15.27
CA MET A 265 -12.29 -2.77 15.10
C MET A 265 -12.52 -4.29 15.08
N MET A 266 -11.71 -5.03 14.33
CA MET A 266 -11.81 -6.49 14.23
C MET A 266 -11.52 -7.17 15.58
N ALA A 267 -10.50 -6.72 16.31
CA ALA A 267 -10.18 -7.23 17.65
C ALA A 267 -11.30 -6.96 18.66
N LEU A 268 -11.91 -5.77 18.66
CA LEU A 268 -13.07 -5.45 19.52
C LEU A 268 -14.30 -6.31 19.20
N LEU A 269 -14.48 -6.71 17.93
CA LEU A 269 -15.59 -7.55 17.48
C LEU A 269 -15.38 -9.03 17.81
N LEU A 270 -14.16 -9.56 17.60
CA LEU A 270 -13.80 -10.97 17.78
C LEU A 270 -13.43 -11.33 19.23
N CYS A 271 -12.56 -10.52 19.88
CA CYS A 271 -12.08 -10.77 21.24
C CYS A 271 -13.00 -10.16 22.32
N GLY A 272 -13.89 -9.24 21.94
CA GLY A 272 -14.89 -8.70 22.84
C GLY A 272 -15.90 -9.77 23.25
N GLY A 273 -15.85 -10.20 24.51
CA GLY A 273 -16.72 -11.25 25.04
C GLY A 273 -18.21 -10.99 24.76
N ALA A 274 -18.92 -12.05 24.34
CA ALA A 274 -20.36 -12.08 24.19
C ALA A 274 -20.97 -12.85 25.38
N ARG A 275 -21.96 -12.26 26.05
CA ARG A 275 -22.70 -12.92 27.14
C ARG A 275 -23.79 -13.84 26.59
N THR A 276 -24.28 -13.59 25.37
CA THR A 276 -25.39 -14.35 24.76
C THR A 276 -25.09 -14.83 23.34
N LYS A 277 -25.79 -15.90 22.91
CA LYS A 277 -25.74 -16.44 21.54
C LYS A 277 -26.32 -15.47 20.49
N SER A 278 -27.13 -14.49 20.89
CA SER A 278 -27.63 -13.39 20.04
C SER A 278 -26.54 -12.33 19.84
N GLU A 279 -25.86 -11.88 20.90
CA GLU A 279 -24.68 -11.00 20.80
C GLU A 279 -23.60 -11.59 19.92
N ALA A 280 -23.27 -12.88 20.10
CA ALA A 280 -22.25 -13.56 19.30
C ALA A 280 -22.58 -13.57 17.80
N ARG A 281 -23.85 -13.80 17.44
CA ARG A 281 -24.32 -13.71 16.04
C ARG A 281 -24.29 -12.27 15.52
N ARG A 282 -24.71 -11.28 16.33
CA ARG A 282 -24.66 -9.85 15.97
C ARG A 282 -23.22 -9.38 15.74
N ARG A 283 -22.27 -9.74 16.61
CA ARG A 283 -20.84 -9.45 16.47
C ARG A 283 -20.24 -10.02 15.19
N ARG A 284 -20.58 -11.27 14.83
CA ARG A 284 -20.17 -11.87 13.54
C ARG A 284 -20.71 -11.10 12.32
N GLY A 285 -21.97 -10.66 12.37
CA GLY A 285 -22.55 -9.80 11.32
C GLY A 285 -21.80 -8.47 11.17
N TRP A 286 -21.49 -7.79 12.28
CA TRP A 286 -20.66 -6.57 12.26
C TRP A 286 -19.23 -6.82 11.76
N ALA A 287 -18.62 -7.97 12.07
CA ALA A 287 -17.29 -8.33 11.58
C ALA A 287 -17.27 -8.53 10.05
N VAL A 288 -18.27 -9.22 9.50
CA VAL A 288 -18.43 -9.36 8.04
C VAL A 288 -18.62 -7.98 7.39
N LEU A 289 -19.52 -7.15 7.91
CA LEU A 289 -19.76 -5.80 7.39
C LEU A 289 -18.49 -4.93 7.45
N ALA A 290 -17.74 -4.99 8.55
CA ALA A 290 -16.47 -4.27 8.71
C ALA A 290 -15.43 -4.67 7.65
N THR A 291 -15.29 -5.98 7.37
CA THR A 291 -14.41 -6.46 6.30
C THR A 291 -14.90 -6.03 4.92
N THR A 292 -16.20 -6.14 4.62
CA THR A 292 -16.76 -5.71 3.33
C THR A 292 -16.52 -4.22 3.09
N VAL A 293 -16.75 -3.37 4.10
CA VAL A 293 -16.50 -1.93 4.01
C VAL A 293 -15.00 -1.64 3.85
N PHE A 294 -14.12 -2.32 4.60
CA PHE A 294 -12.67 -2.12 4.48
C PHE A 294 -12.13 -2.52 3.11
N VAL A 295 -12.55 -3.67 2.56
CA VAL A 295 -12.14 -4.15 1.23
C VAL A 295 -12.66 -3.21 0.14
N PHE A 296 -13.94 -2.81 0.20
CA PHE A 296 -14.52 -1.86 -0.75
C PHE A 296 -13.81 -0.50 -0.70
N LEU A 297 -13.56 0.05 0.49
CA LEU A 297 -12.88 1.32 0.67
C LEU A 297 -11.43 1.24 0.14
N SER A 298 -10.71 0.17 0.45
CA SER A 298 -9.33 -0.04 0.00
C SER A 298 -9.24 -0.14 -1.52
N GLY A 299 -10.09 -0.97 -2.15
CA GLY A 299 -10.17 -1.08 -3.61
C GLY A 299 -10.64 0.20 -4.30
N TRP A 300 -11.46 1.02 -3.64
CA TRP A 300 -11.84 2.34 -4.13
C TRP A 300 -10.70 3.38 -3.99
N MET A 301 -9.72 3.16 -3.10
CA MET A 301 -8.47 3.95 -2.94
C MET A 301 -7.27 3.36 -3.70
N CYS A 302 -7.47 2.33 -4.53
CA CYS A 302 -6.46 1.87 -5.49
C CYS A 302 -6.50 2.75 -6.74
N ARG A 303 -5.32 3.18 -7.20
CA ARG A 303 -5.16 3.99 -8.42
C ARG A 303 -5.52 3.19 -9.67
N ASN A 304 -5.01 1.97 -9.76
CA ASN A 304 -5.22 1.02 -10.83
C ASN A 304 -6.18 -0.07 -10.32
N ARG A 305 -7.27 -0.33 -11.04
CA ARG A 305 -8.31 -1.29 -10.62
C ARG A 305 -8.05 -2.71 -11.12
N GLN A 306 -6.80 -3.15 -10.99
CA GLN A 306 -6.29 -4.44 -11.41
C GLN A 306 -5.38 -5.05 -10.34
N PHE A 307 -5.08 -6.33 -10.48
CA PHE A 307 -4.04 -7.01 -9.69
C PHE A 307 -2.77 -7.10 -10.53
N SER A 308 -1.70 -6.44 -10.11
CA SER A 308 -0.37 -6.67 -10.66
C SER A 308 0.16 -8.03 -10.20
N SER A 309 0.96 -8.70 -11.03
CA SER A 309 1.55 -10.00 -10.70
C SER A 309 2.44 -9.91 -9.44
N ILE A 310 2.57 -11.00 -8.69
CA ILE A 310 3.38 -11.01 -7.45
C ILE A 310 4.86 -10.71 -7.77
N ASP A 311 5.38 -11.23 -8.88
CA ASP A 311 6.75 -10.96 -9.34
C ASP A 311 6.95 -9.50 -9.73
N ASP A 312 5.95 -8.85 -10.33
CA ASP A 312 5.98 -7.42 -10.63
C ASP A 312 5.83 -6.57 -9.37
N TYR A 313 5.04 -6.99 -8.38
CA TYR A 313 4.95 -6.31 -7.10
C TYR A 313 6.26 -6.39 -6.30
N ILE A 314 6.92 -7.56 -6.28
CA ILE A 314 8.19 -7.77 -5.55
C ILE A 314 9.38 -7.11 -6.27
N SER A 315 9.41 -7.12 -7.61
CA SER A 315 10.44 -6.38 -8.37
C SER A 315 10.16 -4.88 -8.46
N GLY A 316 8.93 -4.45 -8.14
CA GLY A 316 8.43 -3.07 -8.26
C GLY A 316 8.37 -2.59 -9.71
N ARG A 317 7.76 -3.43 -10.57
CA ARG A 317 7.30 -3.17 -11.95
C ARG A 317 5.76 -3.05 -12.04
N ALA A 318 5.12 -2.82 -10.88
CA ALA A 318 3.67 -2.76 -10.63
C ALA A 318 3.21 -1.33 -10.31
#